data_AF-A0A0D2VG12-F1
#
_entry.id   AF-A0A0D2VG12-F1
#
_cell.length_a   1.000
_cell.length_b   1.000
_cell.length_c   1.000
_cell.angle_alpha   90.00
_cell.angle_beta   90.00
_cell.angle_gamma   90.00
#
_symmetry.space_group_name_H-M   'P 1'
#
loop_
_entity.id
_entity.type
_entity.pdbx_description
1 polymer ?
#
loop_
_entity_poly.entity_id
_entity_poly.type
_entity_poly.pdbx_seq_one_letter_code
_entity_poly.pdbx_strand_id
1 'polypeptide(L)'
;MLSIHAVRSLGIRAASTSATAAAAALTAPASKASLEVHTISAPGAVATVDASKTAAVHRRAFETTSAQAQAKPKPLDVTTVSGVPAEHINRNVRLYIPARTAMQSGTNASRKWRLDFEVPERWENPLMGWASSGDPLQALDLEFDTLEAAIAFAEKNGWGYSVDEKIPPVRRIKSYGANFSWSKRTRVSTK
;
A
#
# COMPACT_ATOMS: atom_id res chain seq x y z
N MET A 1 13.34 -48.69 21.09
CA MET A 1 14.52 -49.47 20.63
C MET A 1 14.43 -49.51 19.10
N LEU A 2 15.26 -48.89 18.28
CA LEU A 2 16.65 -48.43 18.37
C LEU A 2 16.79 -46.97 17.90
N SER A 3 17.79 -46.30 18.46
CA SER A 3 18.31 -44.98 18.13
C SER A 3 19.49 -45.13 17.16
N ILE A 4 19.59 -44.32 16.09
CA ILE A 4 20.86 -44.10 15.37
C ILE A 4 20.99 -42.62 14.97
N HIS A 5 22.07 -42.03 15.49
CA HIS A 5 22.66 -40.73 15.18
C HIS A 5 23.28 -40.68 13.79
N ALA A 6 23.25 -39.50 13.14
CA ALA A 6 24.33 -38.90 12.36
C ALA A 6 23.91 -37.49 11.89
N VAL A 7 24.71 -36.44 11.68
CA VAL A 7 26.07 -35.99 12.02
C VAL A 7 26.10 -34.53 11.48
N ARG A 8 26.76 -33.62 12.21
CA ARG A 8 27.01 -32.20 11.85
C ARG A 8 27.69 -32.04 10.48
N SER A 9 27.35 -30.96 9.77
CA SER A 9 28.36 -30.17 9.03
C SER A 9 28.01 -28.67 9.02
N LEU A 10 28.75 -27.89 9.81
CA LEU A 10 28.87 -26.44 9.67
C LEU A 10 29.73 -26.14 8.43
N GLY A 11 29.22 -25.31 7.52
CA GLY A 11 29.98 -24.75 6.41
C GLY A 11 30.00 -23.23 6.49
N ILE A 12 30.97 -22.69 7.24
CA ILE A 12 31.35 -21.28 7.23
C ILE A 12 32.17 -21.03 5.96
N ARG A 13 31.80 -20.05 5.13
CA ARG A 13 32.71 -19.48 4.13
C ARG A 13 32.71 -17.95 4.20
N ALA A 14 33.94 -17.46 4.26
CA ALA A 14 34.36 -16.12 4.60
C ALA A 14 34.16 -15.09 3.48
N ALA A 15 34.16 -13.83 3.90
CA ALA A 15 34.28 -12.63 3.10
C ALA A 15 35.66 -12.49 2.44
N SER A 16 35.71 -11.81 1.30
CA SER A 16 36.93 -11.13 0.82
C SER A 16 36.57 -9.84 0.10
N THR A 17 37.06 -8.74 0.66
CA THR A 17 37.06 -7.36 0.19
C THR A 17 38.39 -7.04 -0.48
N SER A 18 38.37 -6.36 -1.63
CA SER A 18 39.37 -5.38 -2.12
C SER A 18 38.96 -4.98 -3.55
N ALA A 19 38.53 -3.76 -3.88
CA ALA A 19 39.19 -2.45 -3.79
C ALA A 19 40.48 -2.33 -4.62
N THR A 20 40.38 -1.73 -5.82
CA THR A 20 41.46 -0.89 -6.39
C THR A 20 40.84 0.22 -7.24
N ALA A 21 41.28 1.44 -6.95
CA ALA A 21 40.91 2.72 -7.54
C ALA A 21 41.92 3.17 -8.61
N ALA A 22 41.56 4.24 -9.34
CA ALA A 22 42.39 5.28 -10.02
C ALA A 22 41.86 5.56 -11.44
N ALA A 23 41.86 6.76 -12.02
CA ALA A 23 42.04 8.15 -11.59
C ALA A 23 41.72 9.04 -12.82
N ALA A 24 41.30 10.30 -12.59
CA ALA A 24 41.63 11.60 -13.26
C ALA A 24 41.86 11.65 -14.81
N ALA A 25 41.57 12.71 -15.59
CA ALA A 25 41.34 14.14 -15.38
C ALA A 25 40.78 14.80 -16.68
N LEU A 26 40.40 16.08 -16.54
CA LEU A 26 39.90 17.05 -17.53
C LEU A 26 40.85 17.35 -18.72
N THR A 27 40.30 17.85 -19.85
CA THR A 27 40.73 19.07 -20.58
C THR A 27 39.97 19.29 -21.92
N ALA A 28 39.50 20.52 -22.16
CA ALA A 28 38.85 21.07 -23.38
C ALA A 28 39.92 21.63 -24.38
N PRO A 29 39.68 22.56 -25.36
CA PRO A 29 38.55 22.88 -26.27
C PRO A 29 38.99 23.07 -27.78
N ALA A 30 38.10 23.63 -28.63
CA ALA A 30 38.34 24.36 -29.91
C ALA A 30 38.66 23.51 -31.18
N SER A 31 38.43 23.91 -32.44
CA SER A 31 37.64 24.92 -33.19
C SER A 31 37.85 24.63 -34.71
N LYS A 32 36.94 25.12 -35.58
CA LYS A 32 37.09 25.54 -37.01
C LYS A 32 35.71 25.39 -37.71
N ALA A 33 34.98 26.44 -38.12
CA ALA A 33 35.21 27.55 -39.06
C ALA A 33 34.99 27.19 -40.55
N SER A 34 33.92 27.75 -41.14
CA SER A 34 33.79 28.43 -42.46
C SER A 34 32.31 28.45 -42.89
N LEU A 35 31.64 29.62 -42.98
CA LEU A 35 31.50 30.52 -44.15
C LEU A 35 30.58 29.88 -45.23
N GLU A 36 29.48 30.50 -45.69
CA GLU A 36 29.42 31.79 -46.39
C GLU A 36 28.12 32.60 -46.16
N VAL A 37 28.25 33.90 -46.43
CA VAL A 37 27.24 34.97 -46.37
C VAL A 37 26.96 35.44 -47.80
N HIS A 38 25.71 35.76 -48.15
CA HIS A 38 25.38 36.77 -49.18
C HIS A 38 23.95 37.32 -48.92
N THR A 39 23.80 38.54 -48.37
CA THR A 39 23.50 39.85 -49.04
C THR A 39 22.04 40.00 -49.51
N ILE A 40 21.28 41.12 -49.45
CA ILE A 40 21.45 42.58 -49.19
C ILE A 40 20.01 43.20 -49.06
N SER A 41 19.87 44.30 -48.28
CA SER A 41 18.90 45.45 -48.42
C SER A 41 17.38 45.23 -48.31
N ALA A 42 16.69 45.63 -47.22
CA ALA A 42 16.19 46.98 -46.80
C ALA A 42 14.71 47.26 -47.25
N PRO A 43 14.03 48.35 -46.81
CA PRO A 43 13.05 48.31 -45.71
C PRO A 43 11.65 48.83 -46.09
N GLY A 44 10.63 48.57 -45.26
CA GLY A 44 9.43 49.43 -45.25
C GLY A 44 8.13 48.80 -44.73
N ALA A 45 7.47 49.59 -43.88
CA ALA A 45 6.02 49.77 -43.76
C ALA A 45 5.23 49.01 -42.66
N VAL A 46 4.84 49.85 -41.68
CA VAL A 46 3.52 50.07 -41.07
C VAL A 46 2.99 49.16 -39.95
N ALA A 47 2.69 49.82 -38.83
CA ALA A 47 1.91 49.35 -37.70
C ALA A 47 0.41 49.36 -38.01
N THR A 48 -0.35 48.44 -37.42
CA THR A 48 -1.81 48.54 -37.28
C THR A 48 -2.22 48.09 -35.87
N VAL A 49 -3.17 48.83 -35.32
CA VAL A 49 -3.63 48.87 -33.93
C VAL A 49 -4.38 47.59 -33.55
N ASP A 50 -4.02 47.00 -32.40
CA ASP A 50 -4.68 45.82 -31.84
C ASP A 50 -5.91 46.24 -31.00
N ALA A 51 -7.09 45.81 -31.46
CA ALA A 51 -8.38 46.07 -30.85
C ALA A 51 -9.01 44.73 -30.44
N SER A 52 -8.71 44.24 -29.24
CA SER A 52 -9.53 43.20 -28.60
C SER A 52 -9.33 43.14 -27.09
N LYS A 53 -9.47 44.29 -26.43
CA LYS A 53 -9.71 44.36 -24.99
C LYS A 53 -11.22 44.34 -24.73
N THR A 54 -11.87 43.18 -24.89
CA THR A 54 -13.19 42.86 -24.29
C THR A 54 -13.44 41.35 -24.43
N ALA A 55 -12.86 40.54 -23.54
CA ALA A 55 -13.40 39.22 -23.20
C ALA A 55 -12.72 38.68 -21.94
N ALA A 56 -13.55 38.24 -21.00
CA ALA A 56 -13.18 37.36 -19.89
C ALA A 56 -12.38 37.98 -18.73
N VAL A 57 -13.04 38.94 -18.08
CA VAL A 57 -12.91 39.37 -16.67
C VAL A 57 -13.23 38.24 -15.65
N HIS A 58 -13.15 36.95 -16.02
CA HIS A 58 -13.48 35.82 -15.14
C HIS A 58 -12.31 34.85 -14.96
N ARG A 59 -11.16 35.34 -14.50
CA ARG A 59 -10.09 34.45 -14.06
C ARG A 59 -9.28 35.03 -12.91
N ARG A 60 -9.95 35.28 -11.78
CA ARG A 60 -9.32 35.41 -10.47
C ARG A 60 -10.31 34.96 -9.40
N ALA A 61 -9.78 34.24 -8.41
CA ALA A 61 -10.42 33.74 -7.20
C ALA A 61 -11.32 32.50 -7.37
N PHE A 62 -10.70 31.33 -7.55
CA PHE A 62 -11.15 30.13 -6.84
C PHE A 62 -10.03 29.71 -5.88
N GLU A 63 -9.70 30.62 -4.96
CA GLU A 63 -8.89 30.33 -3.77
C GLU A 63 -9.76 30.66 -2.58
N THR A 64 -10.70 29.78 -2.27
CA THR A 64 -11.41 29.78 -1.00
C THR A 64 -11.78 28.33 -0.66
N THR A 65 -11.10 27.81 0.36
CA THR A 65 -11.46 26.64 1.17
C THR A 65 -11.15 25.25 0.61
N SER A 66 -9.86 24.90 0.50
CA SER A 66 -9.41 23.50 0.61
C SER A 66 -8.48 23.26 1.81
N ALA A 67 -8.37 24.24 2.71
CA ALA A 67 -7.62 24.15 3.96
C ALA A 67 -8.56 24.18 5.18
N GLN A 68 -9.65 23.44 5.15
CA GLN A 68 -10.21 22.95 6.41
C GLN A 68 -9.44 21.68 6.76
N ALA A 69 -8.36 21.87 7.52
CA ALA A 69 -7.81 20.80 8.34
C ALA A 69 -8.99 20.14 9.03
N GLN A 70 -9.23 18.87 8.73
CA GLN A 70 -10.25 18.07 9.39
C GLN A 70 -9.83 17.96 10.86
N ALA A 71 -10.25 18.93 11.67
CA ALA A 71 -10.29 18.77 13.10
C ALA A 71 -11.33 17.69 13.35
N LYS A 72 -10.87 16.44 13.38
CA LYS A 72 -11.68 15.27 13.70
C LYS A 72 -12.48 15.66 14.95
N PRO A 73 -13.83 15.73 14.88
CA PRO A 73 -14.61 16.10 16.04
C PRO A 73 -14.23 15.14 17.18
N LYS A 74 -14.07 15.68 18.38
CA LYS A 74 -13.72 14.90 19.57
C LYS A 74 -14.57 13.63 19.58
N PRO A 75 -13.98 12.43 19.65
CA PRO A 75 -14.73 11.19 19.55
C PRO A 75 -15.80 11.16 20.65
N LEU A 76 -17.00 10.73 20.27
CA LEU A 76 -18.08 10.53 21.22
C LEU A 76 -17.77 9.25 22.00
N ASP A 77 -17.56 9.35 23.30
CA ASP A 77 -17.26 8.19 24.14
C ASP A 77 -18.56 7.47 24.53
N VAL A 78 -18.82 6.29 23.95
CA VAL A 78 -20.06 5.50 24.18
C VAL A 78 -19.88 4.39 25.22
N THR A 79 -18.66 4.23 25.73
CA THR A 79 -18.27 3.23 26.74
C THR A 79 -19.17 3.22 27.99
N THR A 80 -19.63 4.37 28.44
CA THR A 80 -20.49 4.49 29.64
C THR A 80 -21.91 3.95 29.40
N VAL A 81 -22.39 4.00 28.16
CA VAL A 81 -23.77 3.63 27.80
C VAL A 81 -23.87 2.17 27.34
N SER A 82 -22.79 1.59 26.82
CA SER A 82 -22.81 0.25 26.20
C SER A 82 -23.00 -0.90 27.20
N GLY A 83 -22.79 -0.68 28.50
CA GLY A 83 -22.93 -1.72 29.53
C GLY A 83 -21.85 -2.81 29.50
N VAL A 84 -20.80 -2.62 28.70
CA VAL A 84 -19.66 -3.55 28.62
C VAL A 84 -18.78 -3.35 29.87
N PRO A 85 -18.41 -4.43 30.60
CA PRO A 85 -17.55 -4.31 31.77
C PRO A 85 -16.17 -3.79 31.39
N ALA A 86 -15.54 -3.04 32.30
CA ALA A 86 -14.25 -2.37 32.05
C ALA A 86 -13.13 -3.33 31.60
N GLU A 87 -13.17 -4.58 32.06
CA GLU A 87 -12.22 -5.64 31.68
C GLU A 87 -12.15 -5.89 30.17
N HIS A 88 -13.28 -5.72 29.47
CA HIS A 88 -13.37 -5.97 28.03
C HIS A 88 -13.07 -4.72 27.19
N ILE A 89 -13.06 -3.52 27.79
CA ILE A 89 -12.79 -2.26 27.10
C ILE A 89 -11.28 -2.11 26.81
N ASN A 90 -10.42 -2.62 27.70
CA ASN A 90 -8.96 -2.50 27.57
C ASN A 90 -8.35 -3.46 26.54
N ARG A 91 -9.16 -4.16 25.74
CA ARG A 91 -8.67 -5.12 24.76
C ARG A 91 -8.27 -4.43 23.47
N ASN A 92 -7.28 -5.04 22.81
CA ASN A 92 -6.85 -4.60 21.49
C ASN A 92 -7.68 -5.26 20.39
N VAL A 93 -7.96 -4.46 19.39
CA VAL A 93 -8.77 -4.79 18.24
C VAL A 93 -7.88 -4.76 16.99
N ARG A 94 -8.07 -5.74 16.11
CA ARG A 94 -7.37 -5.80 14.83
C ARG A 94 -8.30 -5.38 13.70
N LEU A 95 -7.90 -4.34 12.98
CA LEU A 95 -8.59 -3.85 11.79
C LEU A 95 -7.83 -4.31 10.55
N TYR A 96 -8.43 -5.18 9.74
CA TYR A 96 -7.78 -5.75 8.57
C TYR A 96 -8.78 -6.10 7.47
N ILE A 97 -8.29 -6.31 6.26
CA ILE A 97 -9.07 -6.97 5.20
C ILE A 97 -8.68 -8.45 5.18
N PRO A 98 -9.64 -9.38 5.30
CA PRO A 98 -9.31 -10.80 5.35
C PRO A 98 -8.59 -11.24 4.07
N ALA A 99 -7.54 -12.02 4.26
CA ALA A 99 -6.83 -12.63 3.15
C ALA A 99 -7.76 -13.57 2.39
N ARG A 100 -7.59 -13.62 1.07
CA ARG A 100 -8.33 -14.55 0.22
C ARG A 100 -7.95 -15.99 0.55
N THR A 101 -8.94 -16.86 0.75
CA THR A 101 -8.72 -18.30 0.93
C THR A 101 -7.88 -18.88 -0.21
N ALA A 102 -6.74 -19.50 0.10
CA ALA A 102 -5.80 -19.99 -0.91
C ALA A 102 -6.42 -21.08 -1.82
N MET A 103 -7.32 -21.90 -1.27
CA MET A 103 -8.00 -23.00 -1.98
C MET A 103 -9.08 -22.52 -2.96
N GLN A 104 -9.61 -21.30 -2.77
CA GLN A 104 -10.69 -20.78 -3.60
C GLN A 104 -10.17 -19.67 -4.50
N SER A 105 -10.79 -19.49 -5.67
CA SER A 105 -10.43 -18.41 -6.62
C SER A 105 -11.12 -17.07 -6.30
N GLY A 106 -12.28 -17.10 -5.64
CA GLY A 106 -13.15 -15.94 -5.41
C GLY A 106 -12.55 -14.84 -4.53
N THR A 107 -12.91 -13.58 -4.81
CA THR A 107 -12.35 -12.38 -4.16
C THR A 107 -13.42 -11.54 -3.43
N ASN A 108 -14.63 -12.07 -3.23
CA ASN A 108 -15.71 -11.28 -2.63
C ASN A 108 -15.50 -11.04 -1.13
N ALA A 109 -14.94 -12.03 -0.42
CA ALA A 109 -14.69 -11.94 1.02
C ALA A 109 -13.66 -10.86 1.39
N SER A 110 -12.67 -10.59 0.52
CA SER A 110 -11.59 -9.63 0.77
C SER A 110 -11.92 -8.18 0.36
N ARG A 111 -13.21 -7.80 0.37
CA ARG A 111 -13.66 -6.45 -0.04
C ARG A 111 -13.97 -5.55 1.15
N LYS A 112 -14.47 -6.13 2.23
CA LYS A 112 -14.87 -5.42 3.44
C LYS A 112 -13.72 -5.40 4.45
N TRP A 113 -13.67 -4.36 5.25
CA TRP A 113 -12.84 -4.30 6.44
C TRP A 113 -13.48 -5.12 7.54
N ARG A 114 -12.66 -5.85 8.29
CA ARG A 114 -13.09 -6.61 9.45
C ARG A 114 -12.41 -6.07 10.69
N LEU A 115 -13.19 -6.04 11.76
CA LEU A 115 -12.75 -5.76 13.10
C LEU A 115 -12.85 -7.07 13.87
N ASP A 116 -11.72 -7.55 14.36
CA ASP A 116 -11.60 -8.79 15.12
C ASP A 116 -10.92 -8.51 16.46
N PHE A 117 -11.28 -9.29 17.48
CA PHE A 117 -10.67 -9.22 18.80
C PHE A 117 -9.55 -10.24 18.93
N GLU A 118 -8.55 -9.94 19.76
CA GLU A 118 -7.57 -10.95 20.14
C GLU A 118 -8.24 -12.10 20.88
N VAL A 119 -7.99 -13.34 20.41
CA VAL A 119 -8.63 -14.54 20.96
C VAL A 119 -7.83 -15.01 22.20
N PRO A 120 -8.44 -15.04 23.40
CA PRO A 120 -7.79 -15.59 24.58
C PRO A 120 -7.74 -17.12 24.56
N GLU A 121 -7.13 -17.69 25.60
CA GLU A 121 -6.96 -19.14 25.73
C GLU A 121 -8.31 -19.89 25.71
N ARG A 122 -8.31 -21.03 25.01
CA ARG A 122 -9.41 -22.00 25.01
C ARG A 122 -8.93 -23.26 25.71
N TRP A 123 -9.77 -23.80 26.60
CA TRP A 123 -9.46 -25.02 27.35
C TRP A 123 -10.35 -26.18 26.90
N GLU A 124 -9.88 -27.40 27.17
CA GLU A 124 -10.64 -28.61 26.91
C GLU A 124 -11.65 -28.87 28.03
N ASN A 125 -12.90 -29.15 27.66
CA ASN A 125 -13.93 -29.57 28.59
C ASN A 125 -13.66 -31.02 29.07
N PRO A 126 -13.49 -31.28 30.38
CA PRO A 126 -13.09 -32.59 30.91
C PRO A 126 -14.08 -33.74 30.62
N LEU A 127 -15.36 -33.44 30.35
CA LEU A 127 -16.38 -34.47 30.10
C LEU A 127 -16.43 -34.88 28.62
N MET A 128 -16.52 -33.90 27.71
CA MET A 128 -16.79 -34.14 26.28
C MET A 128 -15.62 -33.82 25.35
N GLY A 129 -14.55 -33.19 25.85
CA GLY A 129 -13.40 -32.76 25.04
C GLY A 129 -13.66 -31.54 24.15
N TRP A 130 -14.73 -30.78 24.40
CA TRP A 130 -15.04 -29.57 23.61
C TRP A 130 -14.11 -28.40 23.97
N ALA A 131 -13.88 -27.51 23.01
CA ALA A 131 -13.18 -26.26 23.26
C ALA A 131 -14.11 -25.28 23.99
N SER A 132 -13.92 -25.14 25.30
CA SER A 132 -14.63 -24.19 26.14
C SER A 132 -13.88 -22.86 26.22
N SER A 133 -14.64 -21.78 26.42
CA SER A 133 -14.14 -20.41 26.52
C SER A 133 -15.00 -19.61 27.50
N GLY A 134 -14.39 -18.65 28.18
CA GLY A 134 -15.06 -17.73 29.11
C GLY A 134 -15.28 -16.33 28.53
N ASP A 135 -14.94 -16.13 27.26
CA ASP A 135 -14.94 -14.80 26.65
C ASP A 135 -16.17 -14.57 25.74
N PRO A 136 -17.02 -13.56 26.05
CA PRO A 136 -18.22 -13.28 25.27
C PRO A 136 -17.93 -12.61 23.91
N LEU A 137 -16.78 -11.96 23.73
CA LEU A 137 -16.49 -11.18 22.52
C LEU A 137 -15.92 -12.02 21.37
N GLN A 138 -15.58 -13.30 21.61
CA GLN A 138 -14.89 -14.15 20.62
C GLN A 138 -15.68 -14.41 19.34
N ALA A 139 -17.01 -14.31 19.39
CA ALA A 139 -17.87 -14.58 18.24
C ALA A 139 -18.25 -13.30 17.47
N LEU A 140 -17.73 -12.13 17.88
CA LEU A 140 -18.05 -10.86 17.25
C LEU A 140 -17.16 -10.63 16.03
N ASP A 141 -17.76 -10.81 14.85
CA ASP A 141 -17.22 -10.37 13.57
C ASP A 141 -17.97 -9.13 13.09
N LEU A 142 -17.29 -7.98 13.01
CA LEU A 142 -17.88 -6.76 12.48
C LEU A 142 -17.28 -6.40 11.13
N GLU A 143 -18.15 -6.14 10.15
CA GLU A 143 -17.75 -5.76 8.79
C GLU A 143 -18.01 -4.28 8.52
N PHE A 144 -17.06 -3.62 7.87
CA PHE A 144 -17.10 -2.21 7.51
C PHE A 144 -16.76 -2.01 6.03
N ASP A 145 -17.27 -0.93 5.46
CA ASP A 145 -16.99 -0.54 4.07
C ASP A 145 -15.65 0.19 3.93
N THR A 146 -15.32 1.04 4.91
CA THR A 146 -14.13 1.88 4.91
C THR A 146 -13.32 1.68 6.18
N LEU A 147 -12.00 1.88 6.08
CA LEU A 147 -11.09 1.86 7.22
C LEU A 147 -11.48 2.95 8.24
N GLU A 148 -11.80 4.15 7.75
CA GLU A 148 -12.16 5.29 8.60
C GLU A 148 -13.39 5.02 9.47
N ALA A 149 -14.40 4.33 8.92
CA ALA A 149 -15.58 3.92 9.68
C ALA A 149 -15.23 2.92 10.78
N ALA A 150 -14.33 1.98 10.49
CA ALA A 150 -13.87 1.00 11.47
C ALA A 150 -13.05 1.65 12.60
N ILE A 151 -12.16 2.60 12.27
CA ILE A 151 -11.40 3.37 13.27
C ILE A 151 -12.35 4.22 14.11
N ALA A 152 -13.28 4.94 13.49
CA ALA A 152 -14.23 5.77 14.22
C ALA A 152 -15.11 4.93 15.16
N PHE A 153 -15.45 3.69 14.77
CA PHE A 153 -16.19 2.77 15.62
C PHE A 153 -15.35 2.26 16.80
N ALA A 154 -14.08 1.90 16.57
CA ALA A 154 -13.18 1.47 17.64
C ALA A 154 -12.93 2.61 18.65
N GLU A 155 -12.66 3.83 18.18
CA GLU A 155 -12.47 5.01 19.01
C GLU A 155 -13.73 5.37 19.82
N LYS A 156 -14.91 5.30 19.20
CA LYS A 156 -16.20 5.55 19.86
C LYS A 156 -16.47 4.59 21.02
N ASN A 157 -15.99 3.34 20.91
CA ASN A 157 -16.09 2.33 21.95
C ASN A 157 -14.88 2.30 22.89
N GLY A 158 -13.90 3.18 22.71
CA GLY A 158 -12.71 3.27 23.56
C GLY A 158 -11.78 2.06 23.49
N TRP A 159 -11.78 1.30 22.39
CA TRP A 159 -10.89 0.14 22.22
C TRP A 159 -9.55 0.54 21.61
N GLY A 160 -8.46 -0.07 22.09
CA GLY A 160 -7.16 0.03 21.43
C GLY A 160 -7.21 -0.69 20.09
N TYR A 161 -6.59 -0.15 19.05
CA TYR A 161 -6.65 -0.76 17.71
C TYR A 161 -5.28 -0.85 17.03
N SER A 162 -5.09 -1.93 16.26
CA SER A 162 -3.98 -2.12 15.32
C SER A 162 -4.54 -2.22 13.90
N VAL A 163 -3.93 -1.52 12.94
CA VAL A 163 -4.38 -1.48 11.54
C VAL A 163 -3.40 -2.25 10.66
N ASP A 164 -3.92 -3.27 9.97
CA ASP A 164 -3.19 -3.95 8.91
C ASP A 164 -3.59 -3.36 7.55
N GLU A 165 -2.61 -2.84 6.81
CA GLU A 165 -2.86 -2.26 5.50
C GLU A 165 -3.35 -3.29 4.48
N LYS A 166 -4.26 -2.86 3.61
CA LYS A 166 -4.73 -3.68 2.49
C LYS A 166 -3.58 -3.91 1.50
N ILE A 167 -3.25 -5.18 1.27
CA ILE A 167 -2.31 -5.58 0.22
C ILE A 167 -3.09 -5.80 -1.10
N PRO A 168 -3.02 -4.88 -2.09
CA PRO A 168 -3.67 -5.09 -3.37
C PRO A 168 -2.93 -6.17 -4.20
N PRO A 169 -3.66 -7.00 -4.96
CA PRO A 169 -3.01 -7.95 -5.86
C PRO A 169 -2.29 -7.21 -6.99
N VAL A 170 -1.02 -7.56 -7.21
CA VAL A 170 -0.22 -7.01 -8.31
C VAL A 170 -0.80 -7.48 -9.65
N ARG A 171 -1.13 -6.54 -10.53
CA ARG A 171 -1.59 -6.84 -11.90
C ARG A 171 -0.44 -7.42 -12.72
N ARG A 172 -0.59 -8.66 -13.18
CA ARG A 172 0.39 -9.33 -14.04
C ARG A 172 -0.08 -9.32 -15.49
N ILE A 173 0.79 -8.88 -16.41
CA ILE A 173 0.53 -8.96 -17.85
C ILE A 173 0.66 -10.43 -18.27
N LYS A 174 -0.40 -11.00 -18.84
CA LYS A 174 -0.42 -12.37 -19.36
C LYS A 174 -0.72 -12.33 -20.85
N SER A 175 0.12 -12.96 -21.66
CA SER A 175 -0.11 -13.15 -23.10
C SER A 175 -0.05 -14.64 -23.42
N TYR A 176 -1.11 -15.18 -24.01
CA TYR A 176 -1.14 -16.60 -24.40
C TYR A 176 -0.08 -16.91 -25.48
N GLY A 177 0.21 -15.95 -26.38
CA GLY A 177 1.28 -16.08 -27.37
C GLY A 177 2.68 -16.23 -26.75
N ALA A 178 2.90 -15.70 -25.54
CA ALA A 178 4.17 -15.86 -24.83
C ALA A 178 4.45 -17.32 -24.44
N ASN A 179 3.41 -18.15 -24.31
CA ASN A 179 3.53 -19.59 -24.02
C ASN A 179 4.18 -20.37 -25.19
N PHE A 180 4.28 -19.80 -26.39
CA PHE A 180 4.83 -20.46 -27.60
C PHE A 180 5.95 -19.64 -28.27
N SER A 181 6.68 -18.84 -27.49
CA SER A 181 7.78 -18.02 -28.02
C SER A 181 8.88 -18.86 -28.69
N TRP A 182 9.34 -18.43 -29.87
CA TRP A 182 10.42 -19.09 -30.62
C TRP A 182 11.76 -19.15 -29.86
N SER A 183 12.16 -18.04 -29.23
CA SER A 183 13.50 -17.87 -28.64
C SER A 183 13.51 -17.54 -27.13
N LYS A 184 12.35 -17.37 -26.48
CA LYS A 184 12.27 -17.07 -25.04
C LYS A 184 11.99 -18.35 -24.23
N ARG A 185 12.42 -18.35 -22.97
CA ARG A 185 12.19 -19.48 -22.02
C ARG A 185 10.74 -19.57 -21.53
N THR A 186 9.86 -18.65 -21.93
CA THR A 186 8.43 -18.68 -21.58
C THR A 186 7.66 -19.78 -22.30
N ARG A 187 8.28 -20.48 -23.25
CA ARG A 187 7.66 -21.59 -23.98
C ARG A 187 7.33 -22.75 -23.03
N VAL A 188 6.06 -23.11 -22.94
CA VAL A 188 5.59 -24.26 -22.15
C VAL A 188 5.81 -25.56 -22.92
N SER A 189 6.12 -26.65 -22.21
CA SER A 189 6.28 -27.98 -22.82
C SER A 189 4.96 -28.67 -23.11
N THR A 190 3.91 -28.35 -22.33
CA THR A 190 2.58 -28.97 -22.40
C THR A 190 1.49 -27.92 -22.14
N LYS A 191 0.24 -28.23 -22.48
CA LYS A 191 -0.93 -27.35 -22.31
C LYS A 191 -2.11 -28.12 -21.70
#